data_AF-A0A2E1QS69-F1
#
_entry.id   AF-A0A2E1QS69-F1
#
_cell.length_a   1.000
_cell.length_b   1.000
_cell.length_c   1.000
_cell.angle_alpha   90.00
_cell.angle_beta   90.00
_cell.angle_gamma   90.00
#
_symmetry.space_group_name_H-M   'P 1'
#
loop_
_entity.id
_entity.type
_entity.pdbx_description
1 polymer ?
#
loop_
_entity_poly.entity_id
_entity_poly.type
_entity_poly.pdbx_seq_one_letter_code
_entity_poly.pdbx_strand_id
1 'polypeptide(L)'
;MKIFSIIILFIPNFLYAEILDKFSLACICDKSINALRYFDCKQKVSGTQLDILENEIEIQVYSSFDEKIYKMETTSNEELNLLYETEDYISSMVIDSNLSMDFSINYKAYKKKWSYDLKCVSLKKE
;
A
#
# COMPACT_ATOMS: atom_id res chain seq x y z
N MET A 1 -0.78 -25.14 -42.94
CA MET A 1 -0.18 -23.93 -42.33
C MET A 1 -0.33 -24.07 -40.82
N LYS A 2 0.78 -24.13 -40.07
CA LYS A 2 0.75 -24.32 -38.62
C LYS A 2 0.26 -23.03 -37.97
N ILE A 3 -0.87 -23.10 -37.29
CA ILE A 3 -1.39 -22.00 -36.47
C ILE A 3 -0.60 -22.04 -35.16
N PHE A 4 0.26 -21.05 -34.94
CA PHE A 4 0.88 -20.84 -33.65
C PHE A 4 -0.16 -20.21 -32.72
N SER A 5 -0.77 -21.01 -31.86
CA SER A 5 -1.54 -20.50 -30.73
C SER A 5 -0.56 -19.93 -29.71
N ILE A 6 -0.48 -18.60 -29.62
CA ILE A 6 0.18 -17.92 -28.51
C ILE A 6 -0.77 -18.02 -27.31
N ILE A 7 -0.53 -19.01 -26.44
CA ILE A 7 -1.14 -19.04 -25.12
C ILE A 7 -0.37 -18.01 -24.29
N ILE A 8 -0.94 -16.82 -24.11
CA ILE A 8 -0.46 -15.87 -23.11
C ILE A 8 -0.83 -16.47 -21.76
N LEU A 9 0.09 -17.23 -21.15
CA LEU A 9 0.01 -17.62 -19.76
C LEU A 9 0.09 -16.33 -18.93
N PHE A 10 -1.03 -15.89 -18.38
CA PHE A 10 -1.02 -14.97 -17.24
C PHE A 10 -0.41 -15.75 -16.07
N ILE A 11 0.90 -15.59 -15.87
CA ILE A 11 1.55 -16.07 -14.65
C ILE A 11 0.97 -15.21 -13.52
N PRO A 12 0.28 -15.77 -12.53
CA PRO A 12 -0.11 -15.00 -11.37
C PRO A 12 1.17 -14.47 -10.71
N ASN A 13 1.30 -13.16 -10.62
CA ASN A 13 2.52 -12.47 -10.22
C ASN A 13 2.92 -12.86 -8.79
N PHE A 14 4.10 -13.47 -8.63
CA PHE A 14 4.62 -13.98 -7.36
C PHE A 14 4.79 -12.88 -6.30
N LEU A 15 5.24 -11.68 -6.66
CA LEU A 15 5.59 -10.60 -5.70
C LEU A 15 4.37 -9.96 -5.03
N TYR A 16 3.31 -9.70 -5.81
CA TYR A 16 2.05 -9.19 -5.26
C TYR A 16 1.37 -10.20 -4.34
N ALA A 17 1.30 -11.47 -4.77
CA ALA A 17 0.79 -12.55 -3.94
C ALA A 17 1.60 -12.71 -2.65
N GLU A 18 2.91 -12.47 -2.72
CA GLU A 18 3.79 -12.48 -1.55
C GLU A 18 3.49 -11.34 -0.56
N ILE A 19 3.17 -10.13 -1.03
CA ILE A 19 2.75 -9.03 -0.15
C ILE A 19 1.40 -9.38 0.50
N LEU A 20 0.43 -9.86 -0.29
CA LEU A 20 -0.89 -10.25 0.23
C LEU A 20 -0.80 -11.37 1.28
N ASP A 21 0.03 -12.39 1.06
CA ASP A 21 0.19 -13.51 2.00
C ASP A 21 0.79 -13.07 3.35
N LYS A 22 1.47 -11.92 3.39
CA LYS A 22 2.05 -11.32 4.59
C LYS A 22 1.04 -10.49 5.40
N PHE A 23 -0.18 -10.24 4.94
CA PHE A 23 -1.17 -9.51 5.75
C PHE A 23 -1.65 -10.33 6.96
N SER A 24 -2.00 -9.73 8.10
CA SER A 24 -2.05 -8.30 8.45
C SER A 24 -0.66 -7.64 8.58
N LEU A 25 -0.56 -6.32 8.34
CA LEU A 25 0.70 -5.57 8.42
C LEU A 25 0.66 -4.51 9.53
N ALA A 26 1.75 -4.38 10.29
CA ALA A 26 2.01 -3.20 11.12
C ALA A 26 3.08 -2.33 10.47
N CYS A 27 2.76 -1.07 10.18
CA CYS A 27 3.64 -0.10 9.55
C CYS A 27 3.98 1.03 10.51
N ILE A 28 5.28 1.33 10.65
CA ILE A 28 5.78 2.43 11.49
C ILE A 28 6.66 3.36 10.66
N CYS A 29 6.84 4.61 11.09
CA CYS A 29 7.76 5.53 10.42
C CYS A 29 9.15 4.90 10.24
N ASP A 30 9.69 4.95 9.02
CA ASP A 30 10.96 4.30 8.70
C ASP A 30 12.10 5.00 9.46
N LYS A 31 12.82 4.23 10.28
CA LYS A 31 13.95 4.73 11.07
C LYS A 31 15.22 4.93 10.23
N SER A 32 15.25 4.40 9.01
CA SER A 32 16.41 4.51 8.10
C SER A 32 16.52 5.88 7.45
N ILE A 33 15.44 6.66 7.42
CA ILE A 33 15.42 8.01 6.85
C ILE A 33 16.07 9.05 7.79
N ASN A 34 16.27 10.26 7.27
CA ASN A 34 16.73 11.41 8.05
C ASN A 34 15.87 11.62 9.32
N ALA A 35 16.55 11.85 10.46
CA ALA A 35 15.94 12.11 11.76
C ALA A 35 14.80 13.15 11.75
N LEU A 36 14.94 14.27 11.04
CA LEU A 36 13.90 15.30 10.92
C LEU A 36 12.63 14.75 10.25
N ARG A 37 12.79 14.00 9.14
CA ARG A 37 11.65 13.36 8.44
C ARG A 37 11.02 12.28 9.30
N TYR A 38 11.83 11.50 10.02
CA TYR A 38 11.35 10.50 10.97
C TYR A 38 10.54 11.15 12.10
N PHE A 39 11.04 12.23 12.71
CA PHE A 39 10.32 12.94 13.77
C PHE A 39 9.02 13.55 13.28
N ASP A 40 9.00 14.15 12.10
CA ASP A 40 7.77 14.69 11.51
C ASP A 40 6.76 13.57 11.24
N CYS A 41 7.18 12.47 10.61
CA CYS A 41 6.33 11.28 10.43
C CYS A 41 5.77 10.78 11.77
N LYS A 42 6.62 10.67 12.81
CA LYS A 42 6.20 10.18 14.12
C LYS A 42 5.15 11.09 14.77
N GLN A 43 5.23 12.39 14.56
CA GLN A 43 4.26 13.36 15.08
C GLN A 43 2.94 13.36 14.30
N LYS A 44 2.98 13.04 13.01
CA LYS A 44 1.83 13.16 12.10
C LYS A 44 1.09 11.86 11.88
N VAL A 45 1.82 10.76 11.74
CA VAL A 45 1.31 9.42 11.43
C VAL A 45 1.52 8.46 12.61
N SER A 46 2.70 8.49 13.25
CA SER A 46 3.13 7.57 14.31
C SER A 46 3.29 6.11 13.87
N GLY A 47 2.28 5.57 13.17
CA GLY A 47 2.22 4.24 12.58
C GLY A 47 0.78 3.89 12.20
N THR A 48 0.58 2.78 11.50
CA THR A 48 -0.73 2.24 11.14
C THR A 48 -0.70 0.71 11.13
N GLN A 49 -1.80 0.07 11.49
CA GLN A 49 -2.05 -1.33 11.19
C GLN A 49 -2.94 -1.40 9.94
N LEU A 50 -2.56 -2.28 9.02
CA LEU A 50 -3.27 -2.53 7.77
C LEU A 50 -3.84 -3.95 7.78
N ASP A 51 -5.16 -4.05 7.65
CA ASP A 51 -5.89 -5.31 7.69
C ASP A 51 -6.68 -5.49 6.39
N ILE A 52 -6.55 -6.66 5.75
CA ILE A 52 -7.38 -7.00 4.60
C ILE A 52 -8.82 -7.24 5.07
N LEU A 53 -9.75 -6.56 4.43
CA LEU A 53 -11.17 -6.86 4.51
C LEU A 53 -11.49 -7.77 3.33
N GLU A 54 -11.61 -9.07 3.60
CA GLU A 54 -11.97 -10.04 2.57
C GLU A 54 -13.40 -9.77 2.09
N ASN A 55 -13.52 -9.41 0.82
CA ASN A 55 -14.78 -9.33 0.11
C ASN A 55 -14.60 -10.00 -1.25
N GLU A 56 -15.61 -10.72 -1.74
CA GLU A 56 -15.45 -11.66 -2.87
C GLU A 56 -15.10 -11.00 -4.21
N ILE A 57 -15.24 -9.68 -4.31
CA ILE A 57 -15.19 -8.94 -5.59
C ILE A 57 -13.97 -8.02 -5.68
N GLU A 58 -13.52 -7.41 -4.57
CA GLU A 58 -12.43 -6.44 -4.53
C GLU A 58 -11.63 -6.57 -3.23
N ILE A 59 -10.31 -6.45 -3.32
CA ILE A 59 -9.44 -6.36 -2.14
C ILE A 59 -9.56 -4.95 -1.55
N GLN A 60 -9.93 -4.91 -0.28
CA GLN A 60 -10.03 -3.70 0.52
C GLN A 60 -9.11 -3.82 1.72
N VAL A 61 -8.48 -2.71 2.12
CA VAL A 61 -7.56 -2.67 3.26
C VAL A 61 -8.01 -1.59 4.22
N TYR A 62 -8.29 -1.99 5.46
CA TYR A 62 -8.54 -1.06 6.55
C TYR A 62 -7.23 -0.51 7.10
N SER A 63 -7.17 0.80 7.35
CA SER A 63 -6.05 1.48 8.00
C SER A 63 -6.47 1.99 9.38
N SER A 64 -5.73 1.59 10.42
CA SER A 64 -6.00 2.03 11.79
C SER A 64 -5.58 3.47 12.08
N PHE A 65 -4.73 4.07 11.24
CA PHE A 65 -4.25 5.44 11.46
C PHE A 65 -5.34 6.49 11.23
N ASP A 66 -6.09 6.33 10.15
CA ASP A 66 -7.11 7.28 9.71
C ASP A 66 -8.51 6.68 9.64
N GLU A 67 -8.65 5.41 10.06
CA GLU A 67 -9.89 4.65 10.14
C GLU A 67 -10.62 4.54 8.78
N LYS A 68 -9.85 4.53 7.69
CA LYS A 68 -10.39 4.47 6.32
C LYS A 68 -10.19 3.09 5.68
N ILE A 69 -11.05 2.81 4.71
CA ILE A 69 -10.97 1.62 3.86
C ILE A 69 -10.41 2.04 2.51
N TYR A 70 -9.20 1.58 2.22
CA TYR A 70 -8.53 1.79 0.96
C TYR A 70 -8.89 0.68 -0.01
N LYS A 71 -9.10 1.05 -1.27
CA LYS A 71 -9.31 0.11 -2.37
C LYS A 71 -8.00 -0.10 -3.10
N MET A 72 -7.78 -1.32 -3.57
CA MET A 72 -6.64 -1.58 -4.44
C MET A 72 -6.82 -0.89 -5.79
N GLU A 73 -5.84 -0.09 -6.22
CA GLU A 73 -5.74 0.44 -7.58
C GLU A 73 -4.67 -0.36 -8.36
N THR A 74 -4.81 -0.41 -9.69
CA THR A 74 -3.97 -1.10 -10.68
C THR A 74 -2.65 -1.67 -10.16
N THR A 75 -2.51 -2.99 -10.29
CA THR A 75 -1.31 -3.76 -9.93
C THR A 75 -0.17 -3.40 -10.89
N SER A 76 0.74 -2.50 -10.49
CA SER A 76 2.11 -2.63 -10.98
C SER A 76 2.62 -3.97 -10.43
N ASN A 77 3.38 -4.72 -11.21
CA ASN A 77 3.68 -6.12 -10.89
C ASN A 77 4.51 -6.32 -9.59
N GLU A 78 4.96 -5.22 -8.97
CA GLU A 78 5.94 -5.20 -7.88
C GLU A 78 5.43 -4.51 -6.60
N GLU A 79 4.31 -3.80 -6.66
CA GLU A 79 3.81 -2.98 -5.55
C GLU A 79 2.31 -3.16 -5.33
N LEU A 80 1.88 -3.10 -4.07
CA LEU A 80 0.49 -2.98 -3.68
C LEU A 80 0.13 -1.49 -3.62
N ASN A 81 -0.73 -1.05 -4.53
CA ASN A 81 -1.26 0.31 -4.56
C ASN A 81 -2.65 0.35 -3.92
N LEU A 82 -2.80 1.13 -2.86
CA LEU A 82 -4.04 1.31 -2.11
C LEU A 82 -4.45 2.78 -2.19
N LEU A 83 -5.70 3.04 -2.55
CA LEU A 83 -6.25 4.38 -2.68
C LEU A 83 -7.53 4.58 -1.87
N TYR A 84 -7.64 5.77 -1.31
CA TYR A 84 -8.87 6.34 -0.79
C TYR A 84 -9.05 7.72 -1.41
N GLU A 85 -10.11 7.91 -2.19
CA GLU A 85 -10.36 9.15 -2.92
C GLU A 85 -11.64 9.85 -2.43
N THR A 86 -11.53 11.17 -2.27
CA THR A 86 -12.66 12.07 -2.01
C THR A 86 -12.69 13.18 -3.07
N GLU A 87 -13.69 14.06 -3.00
CA GLU A 87 -13.73 15.25 -3.87
C GLU A 87 -12.54 16.19 -3.64
N ASP A 88 -12.00 16.27 -2.41
CA ASP A 88 -10.98 17.24 -2.02
C ASP A 88 -9.54 16.72 -2.14
N TYR A 89 -9.35 15.42 -1.88
CA TYR A 89 -8.01 14.82 -1.82
C TYR A 89 -8.02 13.34 -2.19
N ILE A 90 -6.82 12.86 -2.54
CA ILE A 90 -6.51 11.44 -2.74
C ILE A 90 -5.48 11.04 -1.67
N SER A 91 -5.80 10.01 -0.90
CA SER A 91 -4.86 9.35 0.02
C SER A 91 -4.39 8.05 -0.61
N SER A 92 -3.09 7.79 -0.58
CA SER A 92 -2.48 6.62 -1.19
C SER A 92 -1.53 5.91 -0.23
N MET A 93 -1.48 4.60 -0.30
CA MET A 93 -0.41 3.78 0.29
C MET A 93 0.16 2.89 -0.81
N VAL A 94 1.46 2.99 -1.04
CA VAL A 94 2.19 2.14 -1.99
C VAL A 94 3.13 1.27 -1.17
N ILE A 95 2.96 -0.05 -1.22
CA ILE A 95 3.77 -1.01 -0.45
C ILE A 95 4.56 -1.89 -1.42
N ASP A 96 5.88 -1.89 -1.28
CA ASP A 96 6.77 -2.73 -2.08
C ASP A 96 6.93 -4.15 -1.50
N SER A 97 7.60 -5.03 -2.25
CA SER A 97 7.92 -6.40 -1.81
C SER A 97 8.84 -6.47 -0.57
N ASN A 98 9.60 -5.41 -0.29
CA ASN A 98 10.43 -5.27 0.90
C ASN A 98 9.65 -4.75 2.11
N LEU A 99 8.33 -4.57 1.99
CA LEU A 99 7.46 -3.96 3.01
C LEU A 99 7.86 -2.52 3.35
N SER A 100 8.42 -1.79 2.40
CA SER A 100 8.56 -0.33 2.47
C SER A 100 7.27 0.28 1.97
N MET A 101 6.78 1.31 2.67
CA MET A 101 5.50 1.95 2.36
C MET A 101 5.66 3.46 2.20
N ASP A 102 5.23 4.00 1.07
CA ASP A 102 4.98 5.45 0.89
C ASP A 102 3.50 5.73 1.17
N PHE A 103 3.24 6.44 2.27
CA PHE A 103 1.93 7.01 2.55
C PHE A 103 1.88 8.45 2.05
N SER A 104 0.86 8.79 1.25
CA SER A 104 0.74 10.15 0.75
C SER A 104 -0.69 10.68 0.70
N ILE A 105 -0.83 12.01 0.86
CA ILE A 105 -2.08 12.74 0.66
C ILE A 105 -1.84 13.83 -0.37
N ASN A 106 -2.60 13.79 -1.46
CA ASN A 106 -2.61 14.80 -2.51
C ASN A 106 -3.90 15.63 -2.46
N TYR A 107 -3.78 16.90 -2.10
CA TYR A 107 -4.90 17.84 -2.07
C TYR A 107 -5.12 18.46 -3.45
N LYS A 108 -6.27 18.15 -4.07
CA LYS A 108 -6.57 18.49 -5.47
C LYS A 108 -6.58 20.00 -5.73
N ALA A 109 -7.27 20.75 -4.88
CA ALA A 109 -7.42 22.21 -5.02
C ALA A 109 -6.09 22.97 -4.91
N TYR A 110 -5.16 22.46 -4.09
CA TYR A 110 -3.91 23.16 -3.78
C TYR A 110 -2.70 22.64 -4.57
N LYS A 111 -2.86 21.54 -5.31
CA LYS A 111 -1.74 20.82 -5.97
C LYS A 111 -0.58 20.56 -5.01
N LYS A 112 -0.90 20.21 -3.76
CA LYS A 112 0.07 19.91 -2.70
C LYS A 112 -0.01 18.44 -2.33
N LYS A 113 1.15 17.78 -2.33
CA LYS A 113 1.33 16.41 -1.85
C LYS A 113 2.14 16.42 -0.56
N TRP A 114 1.67 15.70 0.45
CA TRP A 114 2.46 15.33 1.61
C TRP A 114 2.71 13.83 1.57
N SER A 115 3.91 13.39 1.95
CA SER A 115 4.23 11.98 2.01
C SER A 115 5.15 11.63 3.16
N TYR A 116 5.01 10.40 3.62
CA TYR A 116 5.76 9.83 4.73
C TYR A 116 6.22 8.43 4.39
N ASP A 117 7.49 8.15 4.70
CA ASP A 117 8.10 6.85 4.48
C ASP A 117 7.91 5.99 5.74
N LEU A 118 7.27 4.84 5.57
CA LEU A 118 7.00 3.84 6.60
C LEU A 118 7.67 2.51 6.25
N LYS A 119 7.95 1.73 7.29
CA LYS A 119 8.38 0.34 7.19
C LYS A 119 7.34 -0.56 7.84
N CYS A 120 6.89 -1.55 7.09
CA CYS A 120 5.90 -2.53 7.51
C CYS A 120 6.55 -3.86 7.90
N VAL A 121 5.86 -4.58 8.78
CA VAL A 121 6.17 -5.96 9.17
C VAL A 121 4.88 -6.77 9.20
N SER A 122 4.98 -8.05 8.86
CA SER A 122 3.83 -8.97 8.97
C SER A 122 3.49 -9.24 10.43
N LEU A 123 2.20 -9.23 10.75
CA LEU A 123 1.63 -9.66 12.03
C LEU A 123 1.11 -11.11 11.97
N LYS A 124 1.13 -11.74 10.80
CA LYS A 124 0.77 -13.15 10.63
C LYS A 124 1.79 -13.99 11.40
N LYS A 125 1.31 -14.83 12.31
CA LYS A 125 2.17 -15.82 12.98
C LYS A 125 2.51 -16.91 11.96
N GLU A 126 3.79 -17.20 11.78
CA GLU A 126 4.27 -18.41 11.10
C GLU A 126 3.79 -19.69 11.80
#